data_AF-A0A8J3SEK0-F1
#
_entry.id   AF-A0A8J3SEK0-F1
#
_cell.length_a   1.000
_cell.length_b   1.000
_cell.length_c   1.000
_cell.angle_alpha   90.00
_cell.angle_beta   90.00
_cell.angle_gamma   90.00
#
_symmetry.space_group_name_H-M   'P 1'
#
loop_
_entity.id
_entity.type
_entity.pdbx_description
1 polymer ?
#
loop_
_entity_poly.entity_id
_entity_poly.type
_entity_poly.pdbx_seq_one_letter_code
_entity_poly.pdbx_strand_id
1 'polypeptide(L)'
;MTPAVAVMIGLGAITVVLLLGAFYATTRQDRRTPGDGSSGETPLPPPVEAERSPPRGPVQDTGHVGIDYPDPRTIKVGDTIECQGTRSRVLGAVYLSCQGVQWTEYMLDDGSRRHRWLSVETRSGNAPGDAPHLEVLLWTPVPTQGMVPAKRMIIVEGAEFFPADRGTAAFRSEGYTGMPDRGLLDFADYHAADGRLLAFERVQGGAWNSSYAQSLPPGSITIDRKV
;
A
#
# COMPACT_ATOMS: atom_id res chain seq x y z
N MET A 1 13.72 -37.89 10.31
CA MET A 1 12.41 -37.50 10.87
C MET A 1 11.77 -38.74 11.45
N THR A 2 11.34 -38.69 12.72
CA THR A 2 10.67 -39.82 13.36
C THR A 2 9.25 -39.99 12.77
N PRO A 3 8.71 -41.22 12.71
CA PRO A 3 7.42 -41.50 12.06
C PRO A 3 6.26 -40.70 12.66
N ALA A 4 6.36 -40.30 13.94
CA ALA A 4 5.37 -39.44 14.60
C ALA A 4 5.29 -38.01 14.00
N VAL A 5 6.40 -37.43 13.54
CA VAL A 5 6.42 -36.06 12.97
C VAL A 5 5.82 -36.04 11.55
N ALA A 6 5.99 -37.12 10.78
CA ALA A 6 5.41 -37.24 9.45
C ALA A 6 3.87 -37.36 9.49
N VAL A 7 3.33 -38.06 10.49
CA VAL A 7 1.87 -38.22 10.67
C VAL A 7 1.21 -36.91 11.09
N MET A 8 1.85 -36.12 11.97
CA MET A 8 1.31 -34.81 12.41
C MET A 8 1.29 -33.77 11.28
N ILE A 9 2.32 -33.75 10.42
CA ILE A 9 2.36 -32.87 9.24
C ILE A 9 1.32 -33.33 8.19
N GLY A 10 1.14 -34.64 8.01
CA GLY A 10 0.12 -35.20 7.12
C GLY A 10 -1.31 -34.87 7.56
N LEU A 11 -1.61 -34.99 8.85
CA LEU A 11 -2.95 -34.68 9.38
C LEU A 11 -3.27 -33.18 9.28
N GLY A 12 -2.31 -32.31 9.62
CA GLY A 12 -2.48 -30.86 9.54
C GLY A 12 -2.70 -30.36 8.10
N ALA A 13 -1.97 -30.92 7.14
CA ALA A 13 -2.15 -30.58 5.72
C ALA A 13 -3.52 -31.00 5.20
N ILE A 14 -4.03 -32.17 5.62
CA ILE A 14 -5.37 -32.64 5.26
C ILE A 14 -6.45 -31.74 5.84
N THR A 15 -6.32 -31.30 7.10
CA THR A 15 -7.28 -30.37 7.72
C THR A 15 -7.31 -29.02 7.01
N VAL A 16 -6.15 -28.46 6.65
CA VAL A 16 -6.07 -27.18 5.93
C VAL A 16 -6.66 -27.30 4.52
N VAL A 17 -6.44 -28.41 3.81
CA VAL A 17 -7.03 -28.66 2.48
C VAL A 17 -8.55 -28.84 2.57
N LEU A 18 -9.06 -29.52 3.61
CA LEU A 18 -10.50 -29.66 3.84
C LEU A 18 -11.16 -28.31 4.19
N LEU A 19 -10.50 -27.47 4.99
CA LEU A 19 -10.99 -26.12 5.32
C LEU A 19 -10.98 -25.20 4.10
N LEU A 20 -9.92 -25.23 3.28
CA LEU A 20 -9.88 -24.49 2.01
C LEU A 20 -10.92 -25.00 1.00
N GLY A 21 -11.11 -26.32 0.91
CA GLY A 21 -12.11 -26.94 0.03
C GLY A 21 -13.54 -26.57 0.43
N ALA A 22 -13.85 -26.57 1.73
CA ALA A 22 -15.15 -26.14 2.24
C ALA A 22 -15.40 -24.63 2.00
N PHE A 23 -14.39 -23.78 2.22
CA PHE A 23 -14.46 -22.34 1.93
C PHE A 23 -14.68 -22.06 0.44
N TYR A 24 -14.04 -22.83 -0.45
CA TYR A 24 -14.23 -22.65 -1.89
C TYR A 24 -15.57 -23.23 -2.39
N ALA A 25 -16.10 -24.25 -1.74
CA ALA A 25 -17.40 -24.83 -2.08
C ALA A 25 -18.57 -23.93 -1.68
N THR A 26 -18.51 -23.24 -0.53
CA THR A 26 -19.57 -22.32 -0.08
C THR A 26 -19.61 -21.04 -0.92
N THR A 27 -18.45 -20.51 -1.32
CA THR A 27 -18.37 -19.33 -2.22
C THR A 27 -18.84 -19.62 -3.65
N ARG A 28 -18.87 -20.90 -4.08
CA ARG A 28 -19.37 -21.31 -5.41
C ARG A 28 -20.86 -21.62 -5.46
N GLN A 29 -21.53 -21.83 -4.32
CA GLN A 29 -22.93 -22.26 -4.30
C GLN A 29 -23.92 -21.16 -4.70
N ASP A 30 -23.54 -19.89 -4.68
CA ASP A 30 -24.40 -18.78 -5.16
C ASP A 30 -24.41 -18.60 -6.68
N ARG A 31 -23.86 -19.56 -7.43
CA ARG A 31 -23.89 -19.56 -8.90
C ARG A 31 -24.48 -20.83 -9.47
N ARG A 32 -25.77 -21.08 -9.22
CA ARG A 32 -26.62 -21.94 -10.07
C ARG A 32 -28.04 -21.39 -10.17
N THR A 33 -28.34 -20.78 -11.31
CA THR A 33 -29.71 -20.55 -11.81
C THR A 33 -30.19 -21.81 -12.54
N PRO A 34 -31.50 -22.13 -12.47
CA PRO A 34 -32.22 -22.59 -13.66
C PRO A 34 -33.50 -21.77 -13.94
N GLY A 35 -33.69 -21.34 -15.20
CA GLY A 35 -35.00 -20.92 -15.76
C GLY A 35 -35.94 -22.12 -15.92
N ASP A 36 -37.20 -22.05 -16.36
CA ASP A 36 -37.98 -21.07 -17.13
C ASP A 36 -39.48 -21.47 -16.97
N GLY A 37 -40.46 -20.58 -17.21
CA GLY A 37 -41.86 -20.99 -17.43
C GLY A 37 -43.03 -20.13 -16.91
N SER A 38 -43.35 -19.07 -17.66
CA SER A 38 -44.70 -18.68 -18.15
C SER A 38 -45.81 -18.06 -17.24
N SER A 39 -46.12 -16.80 -17.62
CA SER A 39 -47.44 -16.14 -17.82
C SER A 39 -48.27 -15.58 -16.66
N GLY A 40 -48.51 -14.26 -16.73
CA GLY A 40 -49.57 -13.53 -15.99
C GLY A 40 -49.46 -12.00 -16.11
N GLU A 41 -49.99 -11.45 -17.20
CA GLU A 41 -50.68 -10.14 -17.36
C GLU A 41 -50.12 -8.80 -16.77
N THR A 42 -49.76 -7.89 -17.70
CA THR A 42 -49.68 -6.40 -17.70
C THR A 42 -50.91 -5.74 -16.99
N PRO A 43 -50.85 -4.54 -16.35
CA PRO A 43 -50.37 -3.27 -16.94
C PRO A 43 -49.51 -2.28 -16.12
N LEU A 44 -48.66 -1.56 -16.86
CA LEU A 44 -47.71 -0.52 -16.43
C LEU A 44 -48.40 0.75 -15.89
N PRO A 45 -47.92 1.32 -14.76
CA PRO A 45 -48.16 2.72 -14.42
C PRO A 45 -47.12 3.66 -15.09
N PRO A 46 -47.45 4.95 -15.29
CA PRO A 46 -46.65 5.91 -16.08
C PRO A 46 -45.29 6.26 -15.43
N PRO A 47 -44.37 6.89 -16.17
CA PRO A 47 -43.01 7.17 -15.69
C PRO A 47 -43.06 8.18 -14.55
N VAL A 48 -42.67 7.75 -13.34
CA VAL A 48 -42.40 8.67 -12.25
C VAL A 48 -41.06 9.33 -12.56
N GLU A 49 -41.17 10.61 -12.85
CA GLU A 49 -40.13 11.59 -13.04
C GLU A 49 -38.99 11.40 -12.02
N ALA A 50 -37.80 11.12 -12.54
CA ALA A 50 -36.59 11.04 -11.74
C ALA A 50 -36.41 12.37 -11.01
N GLU A 51 -36.62 12.37 -9.68
CA GLU A 51 -36.16 13.45 -8.81
C GLU A 51 -34.64 13.55 -8.98
N ARG A 52 -34.24 14.49 -9.84
CA ARG A 52 -32.86 14.93 -9.99
C ARG A 52 -32.43 15.43 -8.62
N SER A 53 -31.63 14.62 -7.92
CA SER A 53 -30.83 15.11 -6.81
C SER A 53 -30.10 16.38 -7.27
N PRO A 54 -30.15 17.48 -6.51
CA PRO A 54 -29.49 18.72 -6.92
C PRO A 54 -27.99 18.45 -7.13
N PRO A 55 -27.35 19.11 -8.11
CA PRO A 55 -25.93 18.94 -8.36
C PRO A 55 -25.18 19.26 -7.07
N ARG A 56 -24.47 18.26 -6.54
CA ARG A 56 -23.53 18.44 -5.44
C ARG A 56 -22.54 19.51 -5.92
N GLY A 57 -22.55 20.68 -5.27
CA GLY A 57 -21.61 21.75 -5.57
C GLY A 57 -20.16 21.27 -5.45
N PRO A 58 -19.18 22.00 -6.00
CA PRO A 58 -17.78 21.60 -5.94
C PRO A 58 -17.38 21.39 -4.47
N VAL A 59 -17.01 20.16 -4.12
CA VAL A 59 -16.34 19.85 -2.85
C VAL A 59 -15.07 20.68 -2.85
N GLN A 60 -14.98 21.66 -1.95
CA GLN A 60 -13.73 22.37 -1.74
C GLN A 60 -12.69 21.36 -1.26
N ASP A 61 -11.62 21.21 -2.03
CA ASP A 61 -10.44 20.45 -1.66
C ASP A 61 -9.73 21.21 -0.53
N THR A 62 -10.19 20.98 0.71
CA THR A 62 -9.59 21.60 1.90
C THR A 62 -8.25 20.95 2.26
N GLY A 63 -7.80 19.93 1.52
CA GLY A 63 -6.57 19.22 1.79
C GLY A 63 -6.58 18.44 3.11
N HIS A 64 -7.73 17.91 3.50
CA HIS A 64 -7.92 17.04 4.67
C HIS A 64 -8.45 15.66 4.23
N VAL A 65 -7.98 14.59 4.89
CA VAL A 65 -8.65 13.27 4.85
C VAL A 65 -9.45 13.13 6.13
N GLY A 66 -10.78 13.00 6.03
CA GLY A 66 -11.65 13.06 7.21
C GLY A 66 -11.81 14.50 7.73
N ILE A 67 -12.11 14.65 9.03
CA ILE A 67 -12.58 15.95 9.57
C ILE A 67 -11.46 16.74 10.29
N ASP A 68 -10.37 16.10 10.75
CA ASP A 68 -9.49 16.74 11.77
C ASP A 68 -7.98 16.77 11.48
N TYR A 69 -7.50 16.25 10.34
CA TYR A 69 -6.04 16.24 10.06
C TYR A 69 -5.71 16.45 8.58
N PRO A 70 -4.54 17.04 8.27
CA PRO A 70 -4.16 17.33 6.88
C PRO A 70 -3.99 16.04 6.07
N ASP A 71 -4.30 16.11 4.78
CA ASP A 71 -4.12 15.03 3.82
C ASP A 71 -2.65 14.96 3.38
N PRO A 72 -1.93 13.87 3.71
CA PRO A 72 -0.53 13.67 3.30
C PRO A 72 -0.31 13.71 1.78
N ARG A 73 -1.34 13.42 0.96
CA ARG A 73 -1.25 13.52 -0.51
C ARG A 73 -1.06 14.95 -0.99
N THR A 74 -1.33 15.93 -0.13
CA THR A 74 -1.16 17.34 -0.47
C THR A 74 0.23 17.86 -0.17
N ILE A 75 1.13 17.08 0.45
CA ILE A 75 2.51 17.48 0.75
C ILE A 75 3.21 17.92 -0.54
N LYS A 76 3.96 19.03 -0.46
CA LYS A 76 4.75 19.58 -1.57
C LYS A 76 6.23 19.67 -1.22
N VAL A 77 7.07 19.69 -2.26
CA VAL A 77 8.50 19.98 -2.10
C VAL A 77 8.69 21.36 -1.48
N GLY A 78 9.48 21.41 -0.41
CA GLY A 78 9.74 22.61 0.38
C GLY A 78 8.84 22.79 1.59
N ASP A 79 7.74 22.04 1.72
CA ASP A 79 6.97 21.99 2.96
C ASP A 79 7.84 21.44 4.11
N THR A 80 7.44 21.76 5.33
CA THR A 80 7.97 21.12 6.53
C THR A 80 6.90 20.23 7.12
N ILE A 81 7.26 19.00 7.46
CA ILE A 81 6.34 18.08 8.14
C ILE A 81 6.87 17.73 9.51
N GLU A 82 5.97 17.44 10.44
CA GLU A 82 6.32 16.83 11.72
C GLU A 82 5.64 15.47 11.81
N CYS A 83 6.41 14.44 12.09
CA CYS A 83 5.90 13.12 12.42
C CYS A 83 6.81 12.47 13.46
N GLN A 84 6.20 11.73 14.40
CA GLN A 84 6.91 11.10 15.53
C GLN A 84 7.84 12.07 16.31
N GLY A 85 7.42 13.34 16.46
CA GLY A 85 8.20 14.37 17.15
C GLY A 85 9.47 14.82 16.41
N THR A 86 9.65 14.44 15.14
CA THR A 86 10.74 14.95 14.30
C THR A 86 10.19 15.88 13.22
N ARG A 87 10.72 17.11 13.20
CA ARG A 87 10.44 18.10 12.17
C ARG A 87 11.42 17.93 11.01
N SER A 88 10.90 17.68 9.81
CA SER A 88 11.70 17.41 8.62
C SER A 88 11.26 18.28 7.45
N ARG A 89 12.21 18.77 6.66
CA ARG A 89 11.93 19.47 5.40
C ARG A 89 11.75 18.45 4.27
N VAL A 90 10.77 18.67 3.41
CA VAL A 90 10.57 17.89 2.19
C VAL A 90 11.52 18.40 1.11
N LEU A 91 12.56 17.64 0.80
CA LEU A 91 13.57 18.02 -0.20
C LEU A 91 13.15 17.68 -1.63
N GLY A 92 12.40 16.61 -1.80
CA GLY A 92 11.98 16.12 -3.10
C GLY A 92 10.82 15.13 -2.99
N ALA A 93 10.24 14.82 -4.13
CA ALA A 93 9.18 13.83 -4.27
C ALA A 93 9.46 12.91 -5.45
N VAL A 94 9.12 11.63 -5.31
CA VAL A 94 9.11 10.64 -6.37
C VAL A 94 7.67 10.18 -6.53
N TYR A 95 7.14 10.33 -7.74
CA TYR A 95 5.79 9.89 -8.10
C TYR A 95 5.91 8.57 -8.83
N LEU A 96 5.36 7.51 -8.27
CA LEU A 96 5.50 6.15 -8.77
C LEU A 96 4.19 5.61 -9.30
N SER A 97 4.28 4.75 -10.31
CA SER A 97 3.14 4.03 -10.87
C SER A 97 3.53 2.63 -11.30
N CYS A 98 2.73 1.65 -10.91
CA CYS A 98 2.90 0.25 -11.26
C CYS A 98 1.53 -0.42 -11.40
N GLN A 99 1.23 -0.97 -12.57
CA GLN A 99 0.00 -1.77 -12.79
C GLN A 99 -1.31 -1.08 -12.35
N GLY A 100 -1.41 0.25 -12.51
CA GLY A 100 -2.59 1.03 -12.12
C GLY A 100 -2.59 1.47 -10.65
N VAL A 101 -1.64 1.02 -9.83
CA VAL A 101 -1.37 1.53 -8.49
C VAL A 101 -0.43 2.73 -8.58
N GLN A 102 -0.68 3.74 -7.75
CA GLN A 102 0.13 4.95 -7.66
C GLN A 102 0.42 5.28 -6.20
N TRP A 103 1.65 5.71 -5.95
CA TRP A 103 2.08 6.21 -4.65
C TRP A 103 3.09 7.33 -4.84
N THR A 104 3.28 8.13 -3.79
CA THR A 104 4.27 9.20 -3.77
C THR A 104 5.22 9.00 -2.61
N GLU A 105 6.51 9.16 -2.86
CA GLU A 105 7.54 9.10 -1.83
C GLU A 105 8.23 10.44 -1.68
N TYR A 106 8.21 10.98 -0.46
CA TYR A 106 8.82 12.27 -0.14
C TYR A 106 10.14 12.06 0.55
N MET A 107 11.20 12.69 0.04
CA MET A 107 12.52 12.68 0.69
C MET A 107 12.54 13.72 1.81
N LEU A 108 12.83 13.27 3.02
CA LEU A 108 12.81 14.06 4.24
C LEU A 108 14.22 14.33 4.75
N ASP A 109 14.45 15.58 5.17
CA ASP A 109 15.66 16.03 5.83
C ASP A 109 15.33 16.65 7.19
N ASP A 110 15.73 15.97 8.25
CA ASP A 110 15.63 16.43 9.64
C ASP A 110 16.94 17.09 10.13
N GLY A 111 17.86 17.38 9.21
CA GLY A 111 19.20 17.88 9.50
C GLY A 111 20.17 16.78 9.94
N SER A 112 19.70 15.54 10.12
CA SER A 112 20.60 14.39 10.21
C SER A 112 21.16 14.09 8.83
N ARG A 113 22.41 13.66 8.74
CA ARG A 113 23.06 13.34 7.44
C ARG A 113 22.44 12.12 6.72
N ARG A 114 21.29 11.63 7.18
CA ARG A 114 20.58 10.46 6.65
C ARG A 114 19.14 10.87 6.35
N HIS A 115 18.79 10.84 5.07
CA HIS A 115 17.43 11.12 4.66
C HIS A 115 16.51 9.94 4.97
N ARG A 116 15.27 10.25 5.37
CA ARG A 116 14.16 9.30 5.45
C ARG A 116 13.23 9.51 4.27
N TRP A 117 12.39 8.52 3.99
CA TRP A 117 11.37 8.63 2.96
C TRP A 117 9.98 8.44 3.55
N LEU A 118 9.02 9.25 3.11
CA LEU A 118 7.62 9.10 3.48
C LEU A 118 6.83 8.65 2.26
N SER A 119 6.33 7.41 2.27
CA SER A 119 5.44 6.92 1.22
C SER A 119 3.99 7.19 1.58
N VAL A 120 3.20 7.60 0.59
CA VAL A 120 1.77 7.86 0.69
C VAL A 120 1.08 7.12 -0.45
N GLU A 121 0.23 6.15 -0.12
CA GLU A 121 -0.49 5.30 -1.07
C GLU A 121 -1.97 5.20 -0.68
N THR A 122 -2.88 5.21 -1.66
CA THR A 122 -4.27 4.80 -1.42
C THR A 122 -4.39 3.30 -1.65
N ARG A 123 -4.56 2.54 -0.56
CA ARG A 123 -4.76 1.10 -0.59
C ARG A 123 -6.24 0.77 -0.77
N SER A 124 -6.50 -0.34 -1.45
CA SER A 124 -7.83 -0.94 -1.44
C SER A 124 -8.17 -1.43 -0.03
N GLY A 125 -9.46 -1.49 0.30
CA GLY A 125 -9.90 -2.08 1.56
C GLY A 125 -9.50 -3.55 1.69
N ASN A 126 -9.40 -4.05 2.93
CA ASN A 126 -8.85 -5.39 3.21
C ASN A 126 -9.82 -6.52 2.80
N ALA A 127 -11.12 -6.26 2.83
CA ALA A 127 -12.17 -7.18 2.41
C ALA A 127 -13.02 -6.59 1.26
N PRO A 128 -13.71 -7.45 0.48
CA PRO A 128 -14.68 -6.99 -0.51
C PRO A 128 -15.74 -6.09 0.13
N GLY A 129 -15.86 -4.86 -0.35
CA GLY A 129 -16.80 -3.86 0.18
C GLY A 129 -16.19 -2.89 1.20
N ASP A 130 -14.96 -3.13 1.68
CA ASP A 130 -14.24 -2.16 2.51
C ASP A 130 -13.88 -0.92 1.69
N ALA A 131 -14.02 0.24 2.32
CA ALA A 131 -13.58 1.50 1.72
C ALA A 131 -12.05 1.50 1.53
N PRO A 132 -11.54 2.13 0.46
CA PRO A 132 -10.11 2.37 0.34
C PRO A 132 -9.63 3.25 1.49
N HIS A 133 -8.38 3.06 1.89
CA HIS A 133 -7.76 3.81 2.98
C HIS A 133 -6.40 4.34 2.55
N LEU A 134 -5.94 5.38 3.24
CA LEU A 134 -4.61 5.94 3.01
C LEU A 134 -3.60 5.18 3.88
N GLU A 135 -2.60 4.59 3.24
CA GLU A 135 -1.42 4.05 3.90
C GLU A 135 -0.30 5.08 3.85
N VAL A 136 0.35 5.30 5.00
CA VAL A 136 1.47 6.21 5.12
C VAL A 136 2.60 5.51 5.86
N LEU A 137 3.75 5.38 5.20
CA LEU A 137 4.91 4.65 5.72
C LEU A 137 6.12 5.58 5.81
N LEU A 138 6.79 5.56 6.96
CA LEU A 138 8.06 6.24 7.17
C LEU A 138 9.22 5.24 7.05
N TRP A 139 10.01 5.40 6.01
CA TRP A 139 11.13 4.53 5.65
C TRP A 139 12.45 5.06 6.21
N THR A 140 13.15 4.20 6.92
CA THR A 140 14.48 4.46 7.49
C THR A 140 15.51 3.56 6.82
N PRO A 141 16.57 4.12 6.19
CA PRO A 141 17.60 3.33 5.52
C PRO A 141 18.33 2.37 6.45
N VAL A 142 18.52 1.14 5.98
CA VAL A 142 19.27 0.08 6.67
C VAL A 142 20.62 -0.09 5.98
N PRO A 143 21.74 -0.21 6.73
CA PRO A 143 23.06 -0.36 6.12
C PRO A 143 23.27 -1.77 5.56
N THR A 144 22.70 -2.04 4.38
CA THR A 144 22.74 -3.35 3.71
C THR A 144 23.63 -3.34 2.48
N GLN A 145 24.83 -2.76 2.60
CA GLN A 145 25.75 -2.61 1.47
C GLN A 145 26.00 -3.95 0.77
N GLY A 146 25.69 -4.03 -0.52
CA GLY A 146 25.89 -5.23 -1.34
C GLY A 146 24.83 -6.32 -1.18
N MET A 147 23.82 -6.13 -0.34
CA MET A 147 22.68 -7.06 -0.27
C MET A 147 21.79 -6.91 -1.51
N VAL A 148 21.27 -8.05 -1.96
CA VAL A 148 20.30 -8.13 -3.06
C VAL A 148 19.03 -8.82 -2.56
N PRO A 149 17.84 -8.44 -3.05
CA PRO A 149 16.60 -9.04 -2.61
C PRO A 149 16.54 -10.54 -2.97
N ALA A 150 16.20 -11.38 -1.99
CA ALA A 150 16.02 -12.82 -2.17
C ALA A 150 14.59 -13.17 -2.62
N LYS A 151 14.44 -14.20 -3.47
CA LYS A 151 13.10 -14.65 -3.92
C LYS A 151 12.29 -15.39 -2.84
N ARG A 152 12.92 -15.75 -1.73
CA ARG A 152 12.33 -16.47 -0.59
C ARG A 152 12.60 -15.62 0.66
N MET A 153 12.83 -16.26 1.80
CA MET A 153 13.14 -15.56 3.04
C MET A 153 14.55 -14.96 3.01
N ILE A 154 14.69 -13.79 3.63
CA ILE A 154 15.95 -13.09 3.88
C ILE A 154 16.07 -12.75 5.37
N ILE A 155 17.28 -12.77 5.90
CA ILE A 155 17.54 -12.39 7.29
C ILE A 155 18.26 -11.05 7.30
N VAL A 156 17.70 -10.07 8.00
CA VAL A 156 18.30 -8.74 8.19
C VAL A 156 18.25 -8.41 9.67
N GLU A 157 19.41 -8.10 10.26
CA GLU A 157 19.54 -7.81 11.70
C GLU A 157 18.96 -8.91 12.61
N GLY A 158 19.03 -10.17 12.19
CA GLY A 158 18.53 -11.32 12.94
C GLY A 158 17.02 -11.56 12.84
N ALA A 159 16.27 -10.71 12.14
CA ALA A 159 14.85 -10.93 11.86
C ALA A 159 14.65 -11.60 10.49
N GLU A 160 13.72 -12.56 10.44
CA GLU A 160 13.33 -13.24 9.20
C GLU A 160 12.24 -12.44 8.47
N PHE A 161 12.48 -12.18 7.19
CA PHE A 161 11.59 -11.45 6.30
C PHE A 161 11.15 -12.34 5.15
N PHE A 162 9.84 -12.37 4.88
CA PHE A 162 9.22 -13.17 3.84
C PHE A 162 8.72 -12.27 2.69
N PRO A 163 8.84 -12.68 1.41
CA PRO A 163 8.44 -11.85 0.27
C PRO A 163 6.97 -11.47 0.32
N ALA A 164 6.69 -10.21 0.04
CA ALA A 164 5.36 -9.61 0.04
C ALA A 164 4.95 -9.23 -1.39
N ASP A 165 5.67 -8.28 -1.96
CA ASP A 165 5.45 -7.77 -3.31
C ASP A 165 6.78 -7.53 -4.02
N ARG A 166 6.74 -7.48 -5.35
CA ARG A 166 7.91 -7.20 -6.18
C ARG A 166 7.46 -6.73 -7.54
N GLY A 167 8.10 -5.69 -8.04
CA GLY A 167 7.82 -5.21 -9.38
C GLY A 167 8.82 -4.19 -9.89
N THR A 168 8.41 -3.53 -10.96
CA THR A 168 9.09 -2.38 -11.52
C THR A 168 8.06 -1.28 -11.70
N ALA A 169 8.30 -0.13 -11.06
CA ALA A 169 7.47 1.06 -11.17
C ALA A 169 8.09 2.05 -12.15
N ALA A 170 7.26 2.74 -12.94
CA ALA A 170 7.69 3.95 -13.62
C ALA A 170 7.64 5.11 -12.62
N PHE A 171 8.67 5.95 -12.62
CA PHE A 171 8.75 7.09 -11.71
C PHE A 171 9.07 8.40 -12.42
N ARG A 172 8.64 9.51 -11.77
CA ARG A 172 9.09 10.88 -12.04
C ARG A 172 9.55 11.52 -10.74
N SER A 173 10.67 12.22 -10.77
CA SER A 173 11.18 12.98 -9.62
C SER A 173 10.84 14.46 -9.71
N GLU A 174 10.80 15.10 -8.55
CA GLU A 174 10.65 16.54 -8.34
C GLU A 174 11.53 16.97 -7.16
N GLY A 175 12.17 18.13 -7.27
CA GLY A 175 13.08 18.61 -6.23
C GLY A 175 14.36 17.78 -6.13
N TYR A 176 14.89 17.64 -4.91
CA TYR A 176 16.13 16.90 -4.65
C TYR A 176 15.81 15.51 -4.09
N THR A 177 15.92 14.50 -4.94
CA THR A 177 15.69 13.08 -4.61
C THR A 177 16.96 12.23 -4.70
N GLY A 178 18.03 12.76 -5.31
CA GLY A 178 19.21 11.97 -5.70
C GLY A 178 18.96 10.98 -6.84
N MET A 179 17.76 10.97 -7.44
CA MET A 179 17.39 10.13 -8.57
C MET A 179 17.31 10.96 -9.87
N PRO A 180 17.35 10.34 -11.06
CA PRO A 180 17.05 11.02 -12.33
C PRO A 180 15.64 11.62 -12.37
N ASP A 181 15.38 12.54 -13.31
CA ASP A 181 14.04 13.17 -13.44
C ASP A 181 12.91 12.16 -13.73
N ARG A 182 13.23 11.05 -14.38
CA ARG A 182 12.30 9.95 -14.70
C ARG A 182 13.06 8.65 -14.94
N GLY A 183 12.38 7.52 -14.74
CA GLY A 183 12.97 6.22 -15.03
C GLY A 183 12.11 5.06 -14.57
N LEU A 184 12.77 3.91 -14.39
CA LEU A 184 12.18 2.70 -13.83
C LEU A 184 12.87 2.39 -12.49
N LEU A 185 12.05 2.03 -11.50
CA LEU A 185 12.47 1.64 -10.16
C LEU A 185 12.04 0.19 -9.91
N ASP A 186 13.00 -0.70 -9.70
CA ASP A 186 12.72 -2.06 -9.27
C ASP A 186 12.55 -2.05 -7.75
N PHE A 187 11.53 -2.73 -7.23
CA PHE A 187 11.27 -2.86 -5.80
C PHE A 187 11.02 -4.33 -5.40
N ALA A 188 11.32 -4.64 -4.15
CA ALA A 188 11.02 -5.93 -3.52
C ALA A 188 10.71 -5.72 -2.04
N ASP A 189 9.48 -6.00 -1.65
CA ASP A 189 8.95 -5.79 -0.31
C ASP A 189 8.84 -7.10 0.45
N TYR A 190 9.02 -7.01 1.77
CA TYR A 190 9.00 -8.13 2.68
C TYR A 190 8.31 -7.78 3.99
N HIS A 191 7.67 -8.78 4.59
CA HIS A 191 7.12 -8.72 5.94
C HIS A 191 7.84 -9.70 6.85
N ALA A 192 8.10 -9.28 8.09
CA ALA A 192 8.44 -10.19 9.17
C ALA A 192 7.18 -10.61 9.95
N ALA A 193 7.27 -11.72 10.68
CA ALA A 193 6.17 -12.25 11.48
C ALA A 193 5.76 -11.32 12.65
N ASP A 194 6.64 -10.42 13.06
CA ASP A 194 6.40 -9.39 14.08
C ASP A 194 5.78 -8.10 13.52
N GLY A 195 5.48 -8.06 12.22
CA GLY A 195 4.89 -6.91 11.54
C GLY A 195 5.91 -5.90 10.99
N ARG A 196 7.22 -6.11 11.14
CA ARG A 196 8.22 -5.23 10.51
C ARG A 196 8.13 -5.31 8.99
N LEU A 197 8.30 -4.17 8.35
CA LEU A 197 8.32 -4.00 6.90
C LEU A 197 9.75 -3.73 6.44
N LEU A 198 10.19 -4.41 5.39
CA LEU A 198 11.48 -4.21 4.75
C LEU A 198 11.28 -4.08 3.24
N ALA A 199 11.80 -3.01 2.64
CA ALA A 199 11.81 -2.83 1.20
C ALA A 199 13.25 -2.79 0.68
N PHE A 200 13.44 -3.31 -0.53
CA PHE A 200 14.62 -3.08 -1.34
C PHE A 200 14.21 -2.35 -2.60
N GLU A 201 14.96 -1.31 -2.95
CA GLU A 201 14.69 -0.50 -4.14
C GLU A 201 15.96 -0.16 -4.90
N ARG A 202 15.84 -0.07 -6.22
CA ARG A 202 16.88 0.53 -7.07
C ARG A 202 16.26 1.21 -8.28
N VAL A 203 16.85 2.33 -8.69
CA VAL A 203 16.73 2.77 -10.07
C VAL A 203 17.40 1.72 -10.96
N GLN A 204 16.77 1.32 -12.07
CA GLN A 204 17.31 0.28 -12.94
C GLN A 204 18.76 0.59 -13.38
N GLY A 205 19.64 -0.39 -13.22
CA GLY A 205 21.09 -0.25 -13.44
C GLY A 205 21.88 0.26 -12.24
N GLY A 206 21.21 0.70 -11.17
CA GLY A 206 21.81 1.11 -9.90
C GLY A 206 21.99 -0.03 -8.90
N ALA A 207 22.57 0.33 -7.74
CA ALA A 207 22.66 -0.56 -6.59
C ALA A 207 21.33 -0.62 -5.81
N TRP A 208 21.10 -1.74 -5.13
CA TRP A 208 19.97 -1.88 -4.21
C TRP A 208 20.22 -1.10 -2.92
N ASN A 209 19.23 -0.32 -2.53
CA ASN A 209 19.11 0.27 -1.20
C ASN A 209 18.02 -0.47 -0.44
N SER A 210 18.12 -0.52 0.89
CA SER A 210 17.05 -1.09 1.71
C SER A 210 16.66 -0.17 2.85
N SER A 211 15.39 -0.28 3.24
CA SER A 211 14.79 0.52 4.30
C SER A 211 13.79 -0.30 5.10
N TYR A 212 13.73 -0.05 6.41
CA TYR A 212 12.59 -0.49 7.22
C TYR A 212 11.48 0.56 7.17
N ALA A 213 10.22 0.12 7.11
CA ALA A 213 9.08 1.02 7.26
C ALA A 213 8.46 0.93 8.64
N GLN A 214 7.98 2.09 9.10
CA GLN A 214 7.02 2.20 10.18
C GLN A 214 5.73 2.81 9.64
N SER A 215 4.59 2.17 9.93
CA SER A 215 3.27 2.72 9.60
C SER A 215 2.94 3.92 10.49
N LEU A 216 2.46 4.98 9.86
CA LEU A 216 2.01 6.20 10.52
C LEU A 216 0.48 6.21 10.58
N PRO A 217 -0.13 6.27 11.78
CA PRO A 217 -1.58 6.31 11.89
C PRO A 217 -2.12 7.64 11.34
N PRO A 218 -3.39 7.68 10.93
CA PRO A 218 -4.01 8.93 10.49
C PRO A 218 -3.91 10.02 11.56
N GLY A 219 -3.64 11.26 11.14
CA GLY A 219 -3.45 12.40 12.04
C GLY A 219 -2.08 12.48 12.74
N SER A 220 -1.16 11.54 12.48
CA SER A 220 0.21 11.59 13.06
C SER A 220 1.19 12.49 12.31
N ILE A 221 0.74 13.18 11.26
CA ILE A 221 1.53 14.11 10.45
C ILE A 221 0.92 15.50 10.53
N THR A 222 1.74 16.50 10.83
CA THR A 222 1.41 17.91 10.61
C THR A 222 2.17 18.43 9.38
N ILE A 223 1.59 19.41 8.68
CA ILE A 223 2.17 20.00 7.47
C ILE A 223 2.20 21.52 7.63
N ASP A 224 3.40 22.06 7.70
CA ASP A 224 3.66 23.49 7.63
C ASP A 224 4.05 23.86 6.20
N ARG A 225 3.17 24.62 5.54
CA ARG A 225 3.36 25.02 4.14
C ARG A 225 4.54 25.96 4.00
N LYS A 226 5.28 25.77 2.91
CA LYS A 226 6.22 26.80 2.45
C LYS A 226 5.44 28.09 2.12
N VAL A 227 5.83 29.20 2.76
CA VAL A 227 5.38 30.57 2.42
C VAL A 227 6.09 31.07 1.17
#